data_AF-A0A0K2SV04-F1
#
_entry.id   AF-A0A0K2SV04-F1
#
_cell.length_a   1.000
_cell.length_b   1.000
_cell.length_c   1.000
_cell.angle_alpha   90.00
_cell.angle_beta   90.00
_cell.angle_gamma   90.00
#
_symmetry.space_group_name_H-M   'P 1'
#
loop_
_entity.id
_entity.type
_entity.pdbx_description
1 polymer ?
#
loop_
_entity_poly.entity_id
_entity_poly.type
_entity_poly.pdbx_seq_one_letter_code
_entity_poly.pdbx_strand_id
1 'polypeptide(L)'
;MACSANHSKGSGSGMGGGGGIVSNNAQGLFVGQPAWLQKKIHLRPQHRGIHLITEEILRQLPELSQFVVGLMHVQLLHTSASLAMNENWDPDVRDDMEMMLNRLVPEDIPYRHSCEGPDDMPAHVKACFLGSNLTLPVSDGKLNLGTWQGIWLCEHRDRAGSRKIIITVNGAIRDADRTTPVSSSSPLASTSS
;
A
#
# COMPACT_ATOMS: atom_id res chain seq x y z
N MET A 1 -28.46 -7.53 -5.82
CA MET A 1 -28.69 -6.51 -6.87
C MET A 1 -27.47 -6.58 -7.79
N ALA A 2 -27.62 -7.03 -9.03
CA ALA A 2 -26.51 -7.41 -9.91
C ALA A 2 -26.01 -6.21 -10.73
N CYS A 3 -24.70 -5.95 -10.74
CA CYS A 3 -24.10 -4.90 -11.57
C CYS A 3 -23.78 -5.42 -12.97
N SER A 4 -24.38 -4.77 -13.97
CA SER A 4 -24.21 -5.05 -15.40
C SER A 4 -22.96 -4.38 -15.96
N ALA A 5 -22.19 -5.13 -16.76
CA ALA A 5 -21.12 -4.62 -17.62
C ALA A 5 -21.72 -3.89 -18.84
N ASN A 6 -21.03 -2.85 -19.32
CA ASN A 6 -21.31 -2.24 -20.62
C ASN A 6 -20.04 -2.15 -21.47
N HIS A 7 -20.21 -2.38 -22.77
CA HIS A 7 -19.18 -2.44 -23.80
C HIS A 7 -19.55 -1.51 -24.98
N SER A 8 -18.53 -1.21 -25.82
CA SER A 8 -18.55 -0.55 -27.15
C SER A 8 -18.47 0.98 -27.17
N LYS A 9 -17.83 1.69 -28.12
CA LYS A 9 -16.99 1.40 -29.32
C LYS A 9 -16.33 2.74 -29.74
N GLY A 10 -15.18 2.71 -30.43
CA GLY A 10 -14.38 3.91 -30.78
C GLY A 10 -14.56 4.49 -32.19
N SER A 11 -13.75 5.52 -32.52
CA SER A 11 -13.27 5.89 -33.88
C SER A 11 -12.44 7.20 -33.84
N GLY A 12 -11.36 7.32 -34.63
CA GLY A 12 -10.84 8.62 -35.09
C GLY A 12 -9.31 8.77 -35.19
N SER A 13 -8.80 8.77 -36.42
CA SER A 13 -7.41 8.84 -36.90
C SER A 13 -6.77 10.24 -36.91
N GLY A 14 -5.43 10.31 -36.83
CA GLY A 14 -4.62 11.49 -37.21
C GLY A 14 -3.11 11.19 -37.22
N MET A 15 -2.49 11.25 -38.41
CA MET A 15 -1.07 10.99 -38.70
C MET A 15 -0.13 12.17 -38.40
N GLY A 16 1.12 11.86 -38.04
CA GLY A 16 2.30 12.59 -38.54
C GLY A 16 3.31 13.12 -37.50
N GLY A 17 4.56 12.68 -37.59
CA GLY A 17 5.72 13.42 -37.05
C GLY A 17 6.76 12.56 -36.33
N GLY A 18 7.73 12.02 -37.06
CA GLY A 18 8.80 11.18 -36.53
C GLY A 18 9.85 11.92 -35.68
N GLY A 19 10.22 11.29 -34.58
CA GLY A 19 11.40 11.57 -33.75
C GLY A 19 11.65 10.34 -32.89
N GLY A 20 12.75 9.63 -33.17
CA GLY A 20 13.02 8.26 -32.74
C GLY A 20 12.91 8.03 -31.23
N ILE A 21 11.83 7.37 -30.82
CA ILE A 21 11.79 6.59 -29.59
C ILE A 21 12.56 5.31 -29.91
N VAL A 22 13.74 5.12 -29.32
CA VAL A 22 14.26 3.75 -29.16
C VAL A 22 13.38 3.10 -28.11
N SER A 23 12.20 2.62 -28.53
CA SER A 23 11.35 1.76 -27.73
C SER A 23 12.02 0.41 -27.74
N ASN A 24 13.00 0.22 -26.87
CA ASN A 24 13.42 -1.13 -26.55
C ASN A 24 12.23 -1.81 -25.85
N ASN A 25 11.78 -2.88 -26.49
CA ASN A 25 10.64 -3.68 -26.11
C ASN A 25 10.96 -4.47 -24.81
N ALA A 26 11.03 -3.78 -23.67
CA ALA A 26 11.26 -4.34 -22.34
C ALA A 26 10.16 -3.81 -21.40
N GLN A 27 8.93 -4.28 -21.61
CA GLN A 27 7.77 -3.86 -20.81
C GLN A 27 8.03 -4.16 -19.32
N GLY A 28 8.22 -3.12 -18.50
CA GLY A 28 8.32 -3.21 -17.03
C GLY A 28 9.72 -3.10 -16.41
N LEU A 29 10.80 -2.97 -17.19
CA LEU A 29 12.13 -2.73 -16.63
C LEU A 29 12.36 -1.23 -16.35
N PHE A 30 12.50 -0.88 -15.08
CA PHE A 30 12.85 0.47 -14.65
C PHE A 30 14.33 0.54 -14.22
N VAL A 31 15.04 1.51 -14.77
CA VAL A 31 16.41 1.85 -14.38
C VAL A 31 16.37 3.22 -13.71
N GLY A 32 16.66 3.28 -12.42
CA GLY A 32 16.69 4.51 -11.62
C GLY A 32 17.50 4.32 -10.34
N GLN A 33 17.74 5.41 -9.61
CA GLN A 33 18.52 5.36 -8.36
C GLN A 33 17.78 4.59 -7.26
N PRO A 34 18.39 3.56 -6.64
CA PRO A 34 17.77 2.86 -5.52
C PRO A 34 17.72 3.75 -4.29
N ALA A 35 16.59 3.76 -3.59
CA ALA A 35 16.41 4.49 -2.35
C ALA A 35 15.66 3.66 -1.31
N TRP A 36 15.94 3.97 -0.04
CA TRP A 36 15.23 3.45 1.13
C TRP A 36 14.67 4.62 1.92
N LEU A 37 13.39 4.54 2.25
CA LEU A 37 12.70 5.46 3.15
C LEU A 37 12.15 4.64 4.32
N GLN A 38 12.42 5.06 5.55
CA GLN A 38 11.76 4.49 6.72
C GLN A 38 11.16 5.61 7.57
N LYS A 39 9.88 5.47 7.92
CA LYS A 39 9.13 6.47 8.67
C LYS A 39 8.23 5.83 9.71
N LYS A 40 8.23 6.39 10.92
CA LYS A 40 7.27 6.02 11.97
C LYS A 40 6.03 6.91 11.86
N ILE A 41 4.87 6.29 11.81
CA ILE A 41 3.56 6.95 11.73
C ILE A 41 2.74 6.59 12.97
N HIS A 42 1.99 7.56 13.47
CA HIS A 42 1.03 7.37 14.54
C HIS A 42 -0.38 7.43 13.95
N LEU A 43 -1.12 6.35 14.14
CA LEU A 43 -2.53 6.27 13.80
C LEU A 43 -3.35 6.79 14.99
N ARG A 44 -4.44 7.49 14.70
CA ARG A 44 -5.39 7.95 15.71
C ARG A 44 -5.94 6.75 16.49
N PRO A 45 -6.20 6.92 17.79
CA PRO A 45 -6.90 5.90 18.57
C PRO A 45 -8.23 5.54 17.89
N GLN A 46 -8.54 4.25 17.87
CA GLN A 46 -9.81 3.73 17.37
C GLN A 46 -10.48 2.89 18.46
N HIS A 47 -11.80 2.80 18.38
CA HIS A 47 -12.55 1.78 19.13
C HIS A 47 -12.43 0.44 18.41
N ARG A 48 -12.84 -0.65 19.05
CA ARG A 48 -12.92 -1.97 18.42
C ARG A 48 -13.64 -1.90 17.07
N GLY A 49 -13.09 -2.58 16.08
CA GLY A 49 -13.66 -2.69 14.74
C GLY A 49 -12.61 -2.55 13.65
N ILE A 50 -13.08 -2.44 12.42
CA ILE A 50 -12.24 -2.40 11.23
C ILE A 50 -12.28 -1.01 10.58
N HIS A 51 -11.11 -0.37 10.52
CA HIS A 51 -10.98 1.04 10.18
C HIS A 51 -10.16 1.22 8.91
N LEU A 52 -10.69 1.93 7.92
CA LEU A 52 -9.93 2.30 6.73
C LEU A 52 -8.89 3.37 7.09
N ILE A 53 -7.61 3.05 6.92
CA ILE A 53 -6.48 3.92 7.32
C ILE A 53 -5.59 4.35 6.14
N THR A 54 -5.92 3.99 4.90
CA THR A 54 -5.12 4.33 3.70
C THR A 54 -4.79 5.83 3.63
N GLU A 55 -5.80 6.70 3.71
CA GLU A 55 -5.62 8.15 3.61
C GLU A 55 -4.88 8.75 4.83
N GLU A 56 -5.00 8.12 5.99
CA GLU A 56 -4.29 8.54 7.19
C GLU A 56 -2.79 8.23 7.10
N ILE A 57 -2.44 7.10 6.48
CA ILE A 57 -1.07 6.73 6.14
C ILE A 57 -0.51 7.70 5.08
N LEU A 58 -1.21 7.88 3.96
CA LEU A 58 -0.70 8.64 2.81
C LEU A 58 -0.47 10.11 3.15
N ARG A 59 -1.34 10.73 3.94
CA ARG A 59 -1.14 12.11 4.42
C ARG A 59 0.13 12.30 5.25
N GLN A 60 0.61 11.24 5.91
CA GLN A 60 1.84 11.26 6.70
C GLN A 60 3.07 10.79 5.91
N LEU A 61 2.93 10.43 4.64
CA LEU A 61 4.00 9.90 3.78
C LEU A 61 4.10 10.63 2.42
N PRO A 62 4.24 11.97 2.38
CA PRO A 62 4.37 12.71 1.12
C PRO A 62 5.59 12.30 0.28
N GLU A 63 6.64 11.78 0.91
CA GLU A 63 7.88 11.32 0.26
C GLU A 63 7.63 10.14 -0.69
N LEU A 64 6.52 9.41 -0.53
CA LEU A 64 6.13 8.33 -1.44
C LEU A 64 6.08 8.81 -2.90
N SER A 65 5.70 10.06 -3.13
CA SER A 65 5.61 10.69 -4.46
C SER A 65 6.92 10.70 -5.26
N GLN A 66 8.07 10.55 -4.58
CA GLN A 66 9.39 10.53 -5.21
C GLN A 66 9.73 9.18 -5.85
N PHE A 67 9.06 8.09 -5.42
CA PHE A 67 9.31 6.74 -5.93
C PHE A 67 8.58 6.50 -7.25
N VAL A 68 9.29 6.00 -8.26
CA VAL A 68 8.71 5.59 -9.55
C VAL A 68 8.17 4.17 -9.44
N VAL A 69 8.91 3.28 -8.80
CA VAL A 69 8.52 1.88 -8.58
C VAL A 69 9.15 1.39 -7.28
N GLY A 70 8.44 0.58 -6.52
CA GLY A 70 8.98 0.02 -5.29
C GLY A 70 8.01 -0.89 -4.54
N LEU A 71 8.42 -1.29 -3.34
CA LEU A 71 7.58 -1.96 -2.37
C LEU A 71 7.51 -1.11 -1.11
N MET A 72 6.30 -0.94 -0.58
CA MET A 72 6.03 -0.34 0.71
C MET A 72 5.66 -1.44 1.70
N HIS A 73 6.53 -1.69 2.66
CA HIS A 73 6.24 -2.53 3.81
C HIS A 73 5.67 -1.68 4.96
N VAL A 74 4.56 -2.12 5.53
CA VAL A 74 3.90 -1.51 6.69
C VAL A 74 3.92 -2.49 7.83
N GLN A 75 4.60 -2.15 8.93
CA GLN A 75 4.70 -2.97 10.13
C GLN A 75 3.96 -2.28 11.29
N LEU A 76 2.94 -2.93 11.83
CA LEU A 76 2.27 -2.54 13.06
C LEU A 76 3.11 -2.96 14.27
N LEU A 77 3.37 -2.03 15.19
CA LEU A 77 4.17 -2.26 16.40
C LEU A 77 3.30 -2.62 17.61
N HIS A 78 2.25 -3.42 17.39
CA HIS A 78 1.25 -3.80 18.39
C HIS A 78 0.85 -5.26 18.19
N THR A 79 0.50 -5.92 19.29
CA THR A 79 0.19 -7.35 19.35
C THR A 79 -1.29 -7.65 19.55
N SER A 80 -2.10 -6.63 19.86
CA SER A 80 -3.55 -6.70 20.09
C SER A 80 -4.37 -5.99 19.01
N ALA A 81 -3.75 -5.70 17.87
CA ALA A 81 -4.38 -5.17 16.67
C ALA A 81 -3.66 -5.77 15.45
N SER A 82 -4.27 -5.68 14.28
CA SER A 82 -3.72 -6.23 13.04
C SER A 82 -3.92 -5.31 11.84
N LEU A 83 -3.21 -5.61 10.76
CA LEU A 83 -3.39 -4.99 9.47
C LEU A 83 -4.01 -5.98 8.49
N ALA A 84 -4.89 -5.49 7.65
CA ALA A 84 -5.46 -6.25 6.53
C ALA A 84 -5.61 -5.34 5.31
N MET A 85 -5.76 -5.94 4.13
CA MET A 85 -6.11 -5.19 2.92
C MET A 85 -7.35 -5.83 2.30
N ASN A 86 -8.40 -5.03 2.15
CA ASN A 86 -9.67 -5.50 1.61
C ASN A 86 -10.53 -4.26 1.21
N GLU A 87 -11.84 -4.41 1.11
CA GLU A 87 -12.75 -3.41 0.53
C GLU A 87 -12.65 -2.00 1.16
N ASN A 88 -12.61 -0.97 0.32
CA ASN A 88 -12.51 0.44 0.72
C ASN A 88 -13.82 1.24 0.53
N TRP A 89 -14.87 0.60 0.02
CA TRP A 89 -16.09 1.27 -0.42
C TRP A 89 -17.26 1.04 0.53
N ASP A 90 -17.68 -0.21 0.69
CA ASP A 90 -18.83 -0.55 1.51
C ASP A 90 -18.45 -0.70 3.00
N PRO A 91 -19.00 0.14 3.92
CA PRO A 91 -18.77 -0.02 5.34
C PRO A 91 -19.32 -1.34 5.92
N ASP A 92 -20.37 -1.92 5.34
CA ASP A 92 -21.00 -3.14 5.87
C ASP A 92 -20.01 -4.31 5.86
N VAL A 93 -19.10 -4.35 4.88
CA VAL A 93 -18.04 -5.37 4.81
C VAL A 93 -17.12 -5.31 6.03
N ARG A 94 -16.87 -4.12 6.58
CA ARG A 94 -16.03 -3.95 7.78
C ARG A 94 -16.77 -4.39 9.04
N ASP A 95 -18.06 -4.12 9.11
CA ASP A 95 -18.92 -4.53 10.24
C ASP A 95 -19.11 -6.05 10.25
N ASP A 96 -19.38 -6.67 9.09
CA ASP A 96 -19.52 -8.12 8.94
C ASP A 96 -18.22 -8.87 9.27
N MET A 97 -17.09 -8.33 8.84
CA MET A 97 -15.78 -8.89 9.16
C MET A 97 -15.49 -8.82 10.66
N GLU A 98 -15.81 -7.72 11.33
CA GLU A 98 -15.67 -7.62 12.79
C GLU A 98 -16.62 -8.59 13.52
N MET A 99 -17.87 -8.69 13.09
CA MET A 99 -18.83 -9.67 13.60
C MET A 99 -18.25 -11.10 13.48
N MET A 100 -17.69 -11.45 12.31
CA MET A 100 -17.13 -12.78 12.09
C MET A 100 -15.91 -13.05 12.96
N LEU A 101 -15.01 -12.08 13.13
CA LEU A 101 -13.86 -12.20 14.02
C LEU A 101 -14.28 -12.46 15.48
N ASN A 102 -15.32 -11.77 15.96
CA ASN A 102 -15.88 -11.99 17.30
C ASN A 102 -16.54 -13.38 17.45
N ARG A 103 -17.12 -13.93 16.37
CA ARG A 103 -17.63 -15.30 16.38
C ARG A 103 -16.53 -16.37 16.37
N LEU A 104 -15.44 -16.12 15.64
CA LEU A 104 -14.31 -17.05 15.56
C LEU A 104 -13.45 -17.05 16.81
N VAL A 105 -13.33 -15.89 17.45
CA VAL A 105 -12.55 -15.71 18.68
C VAL A 105 -13.42 -14.99 19.73
N PRO A 106 -14.36 -15.70 20.36
CA PRO A 106 -15.21 -15.16 21.43
C PRO A 106 -14.40 -14.79 22.68
N GLU A 107 -14.88 -13.78 23.42
CA GLU A 107 -14.26 -13.36 24.68
C GLU A 107 -14.53 -14.29 25.86
N ASP A 108 -15.62 -15.05 25.81
CA ASP A 108 -16.09 -15.90 26.90
C ASP A 108 -15.40 -17.27 26.96
N ILE A 109 -14.44 -17.52 26.06
CA ILE A 109 -13.54 -18.67 26.17
C ILE A 109 -12.67 -18.50 27.42
N PRO A 110 -12.42 -19.56 28.21
CA PRO A 110 -11.61 -19.51 29.43
C PRO A 110 -10.11 -19.36 29.14
N TYR A 111 -9.72 -18.23 28.56
CA TYR A 111 -8.34 -17.87 28.32
C TYR A 111 -7.57 -17.70 29.63
N ARG A 112 -6.33 -18.20 29.66
CA ARG A 112 -5.45 -18.07 30.83
C ARG A 112 -4.86 -16.66 30.97
N HIS A 113 -4.73 -15.96 29.85
CA HIS A 113 -4.27 -14.58 29.79
C HIS A 113 -5.51 -13.68 29.76
N SER A 114 -5.69 -12.85 30.79
CA SER A 114 -6.86 -11.97 30.93
C SER A 114 -6.56 -10.76 31.82
N CYS A 115 -5.28 -10.43 32.00
CA CYS A 115 -4.86 -9.44 32.98
C CYS A 115 -5.25 -8.00 32.58
N GLU A 116 -5.44 -7.73 31.29
CA GLU A 116 -5.86 -6.41 30.80
C GLU A 116 -7.34 -6.32 30.42
N GLY A 117 -8.15 -7.32 30.77
CA GLY A 117 -9.58 -7.37 30.51
C GLY A 117 -10.03 -8.57 29.68
N PRO A 118 -11.35 -8.73 29.46
CA PRO A 118 -11.91 -9.85 28.70
C PRO A 118 -11.55 -9.82 27.21
N ASP A 119 -11.27 -8.64 26.65
CA ASP A 119 -10.90 -8.44 25.25
C ASP A 119 -9.43 -8.69 24.93
N ASP A 120 -8.60 -8.92 25.95
CA ASP A 120 -7.13 -8.93 25.84
C ASP A 120 -6.60 -10.12 25.04
N MET A 121 -6.79 -11.34 25.54
CA MET A 121 -6.33 -12.54 24.84
C MET A 121 -7.04 -12.77 23.48
N PRO A 122 -8.36 -12.56 23.35
CA PRO A 122 -9.02 -12.60 22.04
C PRO A 122 -8.34 -11.67 21.02
N ALA A 123 -7.95 -10.47 21.43
CA ALA A 123 -7.24 -9.53 20.56
C ALA A 123 -5.90 -10.07 20.05
N HIS A 124 -5.14 -10.75 20.91
CA HIS A 124 -3.90 -11.42 20.51
C HIS A 124 -4.14 -12.55 19.51
N VAL A 125 -5.18 -13.38 19.71
CA VAL A 125 -5.52 -14.48 18.79
C VAL A 125 -5.92 -13.93 17.42
N LYS A 126 -6.82 -12.94 17.38
CA LYS A 126 -7.26 -12.28 16.13
C LYS A 126 -6.07 -11.63 15.41
N ALA A 127 -5.17 -10.99 16.15
CA ALA A 127 -3.97 -10.39 15.59
C ALA A 127 -3.03 -11.43 14.94
N CYS A 128 -2.90 -12.62 15.52
CA CYS A 128 -2.13 -13.72 14.91
C CYS A 128 -2.76 -14.27 13.63
N PHE A 129 -4.09 -14.25 13.50
CA PHE A 129 -4.76 -14.73 12.28
C PHE A 129 -4.60 -13.76 11.10
N LEU A 130 -4.73 -12.46 11.34
CA LEU A 130 -4.64 -11.45 10.27
C LEU A 130 -3.20 -11.00 10.01
N GLY A 131 -2.38 -10.95 11.05
CA GLY A 131 -0.99 -10.51 10.98
C GLY A 131 -0.80 -9.02 11.27
N SER A 132 0.46 -8.65 11.50
CA SER A 132 0.86 -7.30 11.90
C SER A 132 1.49 -6.49 10.77
N ASN A 133 1.50 -7.01 9.53
CA ASN A 133 2.17 -6.33 8.43
C ASN A 133 1.50 -6.50 7.07
N LEU A 134 1.81 -5.59 6.16
CA LEU A 134 1.43 -5.63 4.75
C LEU A 134 2.64 -5.23 3.89
N THR A 135 2.74 -5.79 2.69
CA THR A 135 3.70 -5.35 1.68
C THR A 135 2.95 -5.00 0.41
N LEU A 136 3.03 -3.74 -0.01
CA LEU A 136 2.20 -3.15 -1.06
C LEU A 136 3.08 -2.60 -2.19
N PRO A 137 2.71 -2.82 -3.46
CA PRO A 137 3.44 -2.26 -4.58
C PRO A 137 3.25 -0.73 -4.65
N VAL A 138 4.32 -0.04 -5.03
CA VAL A 138 4.35 1.40 -5.31
C VAL A 138 4.59 1.59 -6.79
N SER A 139 3.82 2.47 -7.42
CA SER A 139 3.96 2.84 -8.82
C SER A 139 3.63 4.33 -9.00
N ASP A 140 4.52 5.07 -9.66
CA ASP A 140 4.38 6.49 -9.94
C ASP A 140 3.96 7.33 -8.72
N GLY A 141 4.63 7.09 -7.61
CA GLY A 141 4.45 7.84 -6.38
C GLY A 141 3.19 7.50 -5.59
N LYS A 142 2.49 6.42 -5.97
CA LYS A 142 1.21 5.99 -5.39
C LYS A 142 1.24 4.51 -5.04
N LEU A 143 0.36 4.10 -4.14
CA LEU A 143 0.09 2.68 -3.92
C LEU A 143 -0.65 2.11 -5.12
N ASN A 144 -0.16 0.98 -5.62
CA ASN A 144 -0.76 0.29 -6.75
C ASN A 144 -1.75 -0.76 -6.23
N LEU A 145 -2.92 -0.29 -5.83
CA LEU A 145 -4.00 -1.09 -5.26
C LEU A 145 -5.09 -1.34 -6.32
N GLY A 146 -5.80 -2.46 -6.20
CA GLY A 146 -7.03 -2.67 -6.94
C GLY A 146 -8.10 -1.62 -6.57
N THR A 147 -9.08 -1.41 -7.46
CA THR A 147 -10.13 -0.37 -7.31
C THR A 147 -10.77 -0.35 -5.92
N TRP A 148 -11.06 -1.53 -5.39
CA TRP A 148 -11.75 -1.70 -4.11
C TRP A 148 -10.78 -1.91 -2.94
N GLN A 149 -9.48 -1.99 -3.16
CA GLN A 149 -8.54 -2.29 -2.08
C GLN A 149 -8.21 -1.06 -1.25
N GLY A 150 -8.17 -1.25 0.06
CA GLY A 150 -7.72 -0.28 1.05
C GLY A 150 -7.05 -0.96 2.23
N ILE A 151 -6.24 -0.20 2.95
CA ILE A 151 -5.52 -0.66 4.13
C ILE A 151 -6.44 -0.51 5.34
N TRP A 152 -6.62 -1.59 6.07
CA TRP A 152 -7.40 -1.63 7.30
C TRP A 152 -6.51 -1.72 8.53
N LEU A 153 -6.88 -0.99 9.57
CA LEU A 153 -6.54 -1.30 10.96
C LEU A 153 -7.70 -2.10 11.55
N CYS A 154 -7.45 -3.36 11.90
CA CYS A 154 -8.38 -4.13 12.70
C CYS A 154 -8.02 -3.95 14.17
N GLU A 155 -8.78 -3.11 14.86
CA GLU A 155 -8.63 -2.85 16.28
C GLU A 155 -9.47 -3.86 17.06
N HIS A 156 -8.83 -4.69 17.87
CA HIS A 156 -9.51 -5.78 18.57
C HIS A 156 -9.85 -5.44 20.03
N ARG A 157 -9.29 -4.36 20.57
CA ARG A 157 -9.56 -3.89 21.94
C ARG A 157 -10.69 -2.86 21.93
N ASP A 158 -11.57 -2.92 22.93
CA ASP A 158 -12.68 -1.97 23.06
C ASP A 158 -12.18 -0.54 23.32
N ARG A 159 -11.07 -0.42 24.05
CA ARG A 159 -10.44 0.85 24.44
C ARG A 159 -8.96 0.83 24.11
N ALA A 160 -8.63 1.13 22.86
CA ALA A 160 -7.25 1.22 22.43
C ALA A 160 -6.72 2.66 22.43
N GLY A 161 -5.42 2.78 22.71
CA GLY A 161 -4.68 4.01 22.46
C GLY A 161 -4.29 4.17 20.99
N SER A 162 -3.46 5.17 20.70
CA SER A 162 -2.89 5.36 19.36
C SER A 162 -2.03 4.15 18.96
N ARG A 163 -2.19 3.69 17.73
CA ARG A 163 -1.38 2.62 17.15
C ARG A 163 -0.18 3.22 16.40
N LYS A 164 0.94 2.48 16.42
CA LYS A 164 2.21 2.90 15.84
C LYS A 164 2.54 1.95 14.71
N ILE A 165 2.86 2.50 13.55
CA ILE A 165 3.32 1.72 12.41
C ILE A 165 4.70 2.23 11.95
N ILE A 166 5.53 1.32 11.45
CA ILE A 166 6.73 1.64 10.69
C ILE A 166 6.43 1.38 9.23
N ILE A 167 6.64 2.39 8.39
CA ILE A 167 6.62 2.23 6.95
C ILE A 167 8.05 2.20 6.46
N THR A 168 8.39 1.18 5.67
CA THR A 168 9.63 1.11 4.92
C THR A 168 9.30 1.03 3.43
N VAL A 169 9.82 1.96 2.63
CA VAL A 169 9.69 1.96 1.18
C VAL A 169 11.07 1.69 0.58
N ASN A 170 11.16 0.72 -0.32
CA ASN A 170 12.38 0.45 -1.09
C ASN A 170 12.03 0.40 -2.58
N GLY A 171 12.84 1.06 -3.41
CA GLY A 171 12.54 1.16 -4.83
C GLY A 171 13.43 2.15 -5.57
N ALA A 172 13.05 2.46 -6.81
CA ALA A 172 13.71 3.46 -7.63
C ALA A 172 13.01 4.82 -7.49
N ILE A 173 13.77 5.90 -7.32
CA ILE A 173 13.26 7.27 -7.29
C ILE A 173 13.42 7.97 -8.64
N ARG A 174 12.67 9.07 -8.84
CA ARG A 174 12.82 9.93 -10.03
C ARG A 174 14.21 10.58 -9.99
N ASP A 175 14.96 10.49 -11.08
CA ASP A 175 16.19 11.28 -11.25
C ASP A 175 15.81 12.76 -11.30
N ALA A 176 16.33 13.55 -10.37
CA ALA A 176 16.11 15.00 -10.35
C ALA A 176 16.72 15.72 -11.57
N ASP A 177 17.71 15.10 -12.24
CA ASP A 177 18.56 15.73 -13.26
C ASP A 177 18.19 15.41 -14.73
N ARG A 178 17.13 14.65 -15.00
CA ARG A 178 16.81 14.20 -16.38
C ARG A 178 15.82 15.07 -17.16
N THR A 179 15.78 16.38 -16.89
CA THR A 179 15.16 17.37 -17.79
C THR A 179 16.02 17.74 -19.00
N THR A 180 17.22 17.17 -19.16
CA THR A 180 18.05 17.37 -20.35
C THR A 180 17.97 16.14 -21.27
N PRO A 181 17.64 16.32 -22.57
CA PRO A 181 17.73 15.22 -23.52
C PRO A 181 19.20 14.84 -23.67
N VAL A 182 19.51 13.57 -23.47
CA VAL A 182 20.83 13.01 -23.78
C VAL A 182 21.04 13.21 -25.28
N SER A 183 21.93 14.13 -25.64
CA SER A 183 22.35 14.33 -27.03
C SER A 183 23.13 13.10 -27.48
N SER A 184 22.57 12.38 -28.45
CA SER A 184 23.27 11.29 -29.12
C SER A 184 24.16 11.87 -30.22
N SER A 185 25.46 12.00 -29.96
CA SER A 185 26.47 11.86 -31.02
C SER A 185 27.86 11.68 -30.43
N SER A 186 28.31 10.44 -30.37
CA SER A 186 29.63 10.11 -30.91
C SER A 186 29.41 9.44 -32.27
N PRO A 187 30.32 9.64 -33.22
CA PRO A 187 31.01 8.45 -33.68
C PRO A 187 32.53 8.60 -33.67
N LEU A 188 33.14 7.41 -33.58
CA LEU A 188 34.56 7.14 -33.62
C LEU A 188 35.27 7.69 -34.88
N ALA A 189 36.53 8.07 -34.63
CA ALA A 189 37.75 7.78 -35.39
C ALA A 189 37.85 8.10 -36.90
N SER A 190 38.88 8.88 -37.24
CA SER A 190 39.62 8.74 -38.50
C SER A 190 41.07 9.13 -38.28
N THR A 191 41.94 8.12 -38.29
CA THR A 191 43.40 8.21 -38.46
C THR A 191 43.75 8.74 -39.85
N SER A 192 44.79 9.59 -39.97
CA SER A 192 45.96 9.35 -40.84
C SER A 192 46.76 10.63 -41.12
N SER A 193 48.09 10.51 -40.92
CA SER A 193 49.21 11.20 -41.57
C SER A 193 49.45 12.68 -41.30
#